data_AF-A0A4Y9Z156-F1
#
_entry.id   AF-A0A4Y9Z156-F1
#
_cell.length_a   1.000
_cell.length_b   1.000
_cell.length_c   1.000
_cell.angle_alpha   90.00
_cell.angle_beta   90.00
_cell.angle_gamma   90.00
#
_symmetry.space_group_name_H-M   'P 1'
#
loop_
_entity.id
_entity.type
_entity.pdbx_description
1 polymer ?
#
loop_
_entity_poly.entity_id
_entity_poly.type
_entity_poly.pdbx_seq_one_letter_code
_entity_poly.pdbx_strand_id
1 'polypeptide(L)'
;MDEIFSHFATRSDSSGEYDPKAAVRNKWNPTLINAALAGKALYEPALDVLWSHLDNLDPLLALLGTWKHKKPRKWGGEYTGQQKRPHSNRLSHERFARFQHHARRIVSTNGLNRSPVHMTIWRSLSSMAGGRPLLPRLRRAIWYLRSVFEADLLLLIPPAFCFLDVEHWDAVYGPGYEYTERTKRKLKWRLRSRDHVSDLMAVKIAEAAPDLAGIRICTPRFNALTVLSWFRNLSELSIKCTRECVLPDGDCKVLFSQLRSLEVYAPVDSLNALLAKVDCPKLRHCSVRPHPTCGADRLQECFDIMVRAFGNLESVKIRGWRQTYEEHHANICVPFTATVVRVLSQLRSLKLVELSGGPGFWMLGLSLDSMLKAWPCLRSLKMTVLDEILGDFHEYKPPALVQIARVDLMEIPGPSLQTLLEIPRWCPDLRELEIPVVEVFHLPRAYTGPSVNLPVARFWSVKKRESADKEAVWDAIDLISKEAEVYKWLDVPDDEVPGRDPLAPIMIN
;
A
#
# COMPACT_ATOMS: atom_id res chain seq x y z
N MET A 1 28.01 -12.20 16.72
CA MET A 1 28.26 -11.66 15.37
C MET A 1 26.98 -11.61 14.56
N ASP A 2 26.28 -12.74 14.40
CA ASP A 2 24.99 -12.80 13.69
C ASP A 2 23.93 -11.86 14.28
N GLU A 3 23.90 -11.73 15.61
CA GLU A 3 23.03 -10.77 16.30
C GLU A 3 23.26 -9.32 15.87
N ILE A 4 24.52 -8.85 15.83
CA ILE A 4 24.88 -7.49 15.39
C ILE A 4 24.38 -7.25 13.96
N PHE A 5 24.62 -8.20 13.05
CA PHE A 5 24.24 -8.08 11.65
C PHE A 5 22.73 -8.29 11.41
N SER A 6 22.02 -8.98 12.30
CA SER A 6 20.57 -9.19 12.24
C SER A 6 19.79 -7.86 12.36
N HIS A 7 20.33 -6.88 13.09
CA HIS A 7 19.75 -5.54 13.22
C HIS A 7 19.77 -4.76 11.89
N PHE A 8 20.68 -5.09 10.97
CA PHE A 8 20.74 -4.49 9.64
C PHE A 8 19.81 -5.21 8.64
N ALA A 9 19.61 -6.53 8.82
CA ALA A 9 18.94 -7.39 7.85
C ALA A 9 17.40 -7.42 7.94
N THR A 10 16.82 -7.15 9.12
CA THR A 10 15.41 -7.44 9.46
C THR A 10 14.38 -6.37 9.08
N ARG A 11 14.75 -5.27 8.40
CA ARG A 11 13.82 -4.15 8.15
C ARG A 11 13.06 -4.15 6.81
N SER A 12 13.13 -5.23 6.02
CA SER A 12 12.60 -5.30 4.64
C SER A 12 11.16 -5.82 4.48
N ASP A 13 10.40 -6.01 5.57
CA ASP A 13 9.02 -6.52 5.51
C ASP A 13 7.93 -5.45 5.28
N SER A 14 8.26 -4.16 5.19
CA SER A 14 7.25 -3.14 4.89
C SER A 14 7.08 -2.99 3.38
N SER A 15 5.96 -3.50 2.90
CA SER A 15 5.56 -3.49 1.51
C SER A 15 4.92 -2.14 1.14
N GLY A 16 5.52 -1.39 0.20
CA GLY A 16 4.82 -0.42 -0.63
C GLY A 16 4.90 1.07 -0.21
N GLU A 17 5.10 1.90 -1.25
CA GLU A 17 5.02 3.36 -1.30
C GLU A 17 6.16 4.15 -0.63
N TYR A 18 6.95 4.85 -1.48
CA TYR A 18 8.05 5.75 -1.12
C TYR A 18 8.83 5.29 0.11
N ASP A 19 9.45 4.11 0.07
CA ASP A 19 10.07 3.52 1.26
C ASP A 19 11.16 4.47 1.80
N PRO A 20 10.92 5.21 2.90
CA PRO A 20 11.91 6.11 3.47
C PRO A 20 13.13 5.32 3.95
N LYS A 21 13.03 3.99 4.03
CA LYS A 21 14.14 3.09 4.38
C LYS A 21 15.16 2.91 3.26
N ALA A 22 14.83 3.18 1.99
CA ALA A 22 15.85 3.22 0.93
C ALA A 22 16.91 4.29 1.25
N ALA A 23 16.49 5.44 1.79
CA ALA A 23 17.40 6.46 2.30
C ALA A 23 18.17 5.98 3.54
N VAL A 24 17.56 5.16 4.40
CA VAL A 24 18.24 4.57 5.58
C VAL A 24 19.34 3.59 5.18
N ARG A 25 19.12 2.72 4.18
CA ARG A 25 20.14 1.77 3.71
C ARG A 25 21.41 2.47 3.22
N ASN A 26 21.24 3.56 2.46
CA ASN A 26 22.36 4.36 2.00
C ASN A 26 23.22 4.91 3.15
N LYS A 27 22.66 5.09 4.35
CA LYS A 27 23.42 5.50 5.54
C LYS A 27 24.29 4.37 6.11
N TRP A 28 23.93 3.11 5.93
CA TRP A 28 24.66 1.96 6.51
C TRP A 28 25.73 1.38 5.59
N ASN A 29 25.63 1.60 4.27
CA ASN A 29 26.60 1.09 3.30
C ASN A 29 28.06 1.42 3.67
N PRO A 30 28.43 2.66 4.05
CA PRO A 30 29.80 2.96 4.46
C PRO A 30 30.24 2.15 5.68
N THR A 31 29.35 1.98 6.67
CA THR A 31 29.63 1.20 7.88
C THR A 31 29.84 -0.27 7.57
N LEU A 32 29.01 -0.87 6.71
CA LEU A 32 29.16 -2.28 6.30
C LEU A 32 30.44 -2.49 5.48
N ILE A 33 30.80 -1.55 4.61
CA ILE A 33 32.06 -1.57 3.88
C ILE A 33 33.23 -1.48 4.86
N ASN A 34 33.20 -0.52 5.79
CA ASN A 34 34.25 -0.37 6.79
C ASN A 34 34.37 -1.61 7.69
N ALA A 35 33.25 -2.21 8.08
CA ALA A 35 33.24 -3.46 8.83
C ALA A 35 33.87 -4.60 8.02
N ALA A 36 33.52 -4.74 6.73
CA ALA A 36 34.14 -5.74 5.87
C ALA A 36 35.66 -5.52 5.73
N LEU A 37 36.11 -4.26 5.67
CA LEU A 37 37.53 -3.90 5.55
C LEU A 37 38.30 -3.99 6.88
N ALA A 38 37.63 -3.88 8.02
CA ALA A 38 38.28 -3.84 9.34
C ALA A 38 38.92 -5.17 9.75
N GLY A 39 38.46 -6.32 9.23
CA GLY A 39 39.12 -7.59 9.51
C GLY A 39 38.39 -8.83 8.97
N LYS A 40 39.12 -9.95 8.89
CA LYS A 40 38.61 -11.23 8.33
C LYS A 40 37.36 -11.76 9.04
N ALA A 41 37.26 -11.56 10.36
CA ALA A 41 36.10 -12.01 11.14
C ALA A 41 34.80 -11.27 10.78
N LEU A 42 34.92 -10.02 10.31
CA LEU A 42 33.81 -9.17 9.92
C LEU A 42 33.52 -9.22 8.42
N TYR A 43 34.50 -9.64 7.62
CA TYR A 43 34.46 -9.64 6.17
C TYR A 43 33.24 -10.35 5.59
N GLU A 44 33.07 -11.64 5.91
CA GLU A 44 31.97 -12.46 5.36
C GLU A 44 30.58 -11.98 5.85
N PRO A 45 30.33 -11.78 7.16
CA PRO A 45 29.03 -11.31 7.63
C PRO A 45 28.64 -9.93 7.08
N ALA A 46 29.60 -8.99 7.00
CA ALA A 46 29.34 -7.66 6.48
C ALA A 46 29.03 -7.70 4.98
N LEU A 47 29.72 -8.54 4.21
CA LEU A 47 29.42 -8.75 2.79
C LEU A 47 28.08 -9.46 2.59
N ASP A 48 27.73 -10.43 3.42
CA ASP A 48 26.43 -11.09 3.36
C ASP A 48 25.30 -10.07 3.52
N VAL A 49 25.40 -9.16 4.51
CA VAL A 49 24.41 -8.08 4.67
C VAL A 49 24.45 -7.11 3.49
N LEU A 50 25.63 -6.63 3.09
CA LEU A 50 25.79 -5.64 2.00
C LEU A 50 25.20 -6.14 0.67
N TRP A 51 25.37 -7.43 0.37
CA TRP A 51 24.88 -8.03 -0.88
C TRP A 51 23.47 -8.63 -0.75
N SER A 52 22.96 -8.85 0.46
CA SER A 52 21.64 -9.47 0.66
C SER A 52 20.49 -8.67 0.04
N HIS A 53 20.58 -7.34 0.02
CA HIS A 53 19.53 -6.45 -0.45
C HIS A 53 20.11 -5.40 -1.40
N LEU A 54 19.92 -5.59 -2.71
CA LEU A 54 20.39 -4.64 -3.71
C LEU A 54 19.26 -3.74 -4.22
N ASP A 55 19.55 -2.49 -4.57
CA ASP A 55 18.57 -1.64 -5.25
C ASP A 55 18.36 -2.02 -6.72
N ASN A 56 19.38 -2.63 -7.32
CA ASN A 56 19.39 -3.15 -8.68
C ASN A 56 20.58 -4.11 -8.85
N LEU A 57 20.64 -4.81 -9.98
CA LEU A 57 21.72 -5.77 -10.25
C LEU A 57 23.02 -5.13 -10.79
N ASP A 58 23.14 -3.80 -10.92
CA ASP A 58 24.34 -3.18 -11.51
C ASP A 58 25.64 -3.46 -10.74
N PRO A 59 25.68 -3.44 -9.39
CA PRO A 59 26.88 -3.80 -8.65
C PRO A 59 27.33 -5.23 -8.95
N LEU A 60 26.38 -6.15 -9.09
CA LEU A 60 26.65 -7.55 -9.44
C LEU A 60 27.19 -7.67 -10.87
N LEU A 61 26.54 -6.99 -11.82
CA LEU A 61 26.94 -7.00 -13.23
C LEU A 61 28.30 -6.33 -13.46
N ALA A 62 28.66 -5.34 -12.65
CA ALA A 62 29.98 -4.68 -12.68
C ALA A 62 31.13 -5.68 -12.45
N LEU A 63 30.90 -6.78 -11.73
CA LEU A 63 31.90 -7.83 -11.52
C LEU A 63 32.32 -8.56 -12.80
N LEU A 64 31.52 -8.46 -13.86
CA LEU A 64 31.84 -9.00 -15.20
C LEU A 64 32.89 -8.15 -15.95
N GLY A 65 33.23 -6.96 -15.42
CA GLY A 65 34.30 -6.08 -15.89
C GLY A 65 33.99 -5.27 -17.16
N THR A 66 33.00 -5.68 -17.95
CA THR A 66 32.55 -4.97 -19.15
C THR A 66 31.32 -4.10 -18.92
N TRP A 67 30.63 -4.31 -17.79
CA TRP A 67 29.44 -3.56 -17.45
C TRP A 67 29.81 -2.19 -16.89
N LYS A 68 29.61 -1.16 -17.71
CA LYS A 68 29.64 0.24 -17.25
C LYS A 68 28.21 0.73 -17.22
N HIS A 69 27.68 0.97 -16.03
CA HIS A 69 26.39 1.65 -15.88
C HIS A 69 26.50 2.98 -16.62
N LYS A 70 25.78 3.10 -17.75
CA LYS A 70 25.61 4.41 -18.37
C LYS A 70 24.75 5.19 -17.40
N LYS A 71 25.32 6.18 -16.69
CA LYS A 71 24.49 7.10 -15.90
C LYS A 71 23.34 7.55 -16.82
N PRO A 72 22.08 7.54 -16.35
CA PRO A 72 20.98 8.04 -17.15
C PRO A 72 21.40 9.42 -17.65
N ARG A 73 21.60 9.56 -18.97
CA ARG A 73 21.96 10.86 -19.54
C ARG A 73 20.83 11.81 -19.14
N LYS A 74 21.17 12.99 -18.62
CA LYS A 74 20.19 14.09 -18.48
C LYS A 74 19.51 14.23 -19.85
N TRP A 75 18.21 13.93 -19.90
CA TRP A 75 17.52 13.64 -21.15
C TRP A 75 17.22 14.96 -21.88
N GLY A 76 18.17 15.37 -22.73
CA GLY A 76 18.10 16.60 -23.52
C GLY A 76 19.12 16.65 -24.67
N GLY A 77 20.17 15.83 -24.62
CA GLY A 77 21.04 15.57 -25.78
C GLY A 77 20.43 14.49 -26.68
N GLU A 78 20.52 14.68 -27.99
CA GLU A 78 20.07 13.72 -29.01
C GLU A 78 20.49 12.28 -28.67
N TYR A 79 19.56 11.37 -28.91
CA TYR A 79 19.64 9.94 -28.61
C TYR A 79 20.60 9.20 -29.57
N THR A 80 21.82 9.71 -29.80
CA THR A 80 22.84 9.08 -30.65
C THR A 80 23.70 8.05 -29.91
N GLY A 81 23.35 7.75 -28.66
CA GLY A 81 24.07 6.78 -27.84
C GLY A 81 23.84 5.35 -28.31
N GLN A 82 24.51 4.93 -29.39
CA GLN A 82 24.79 3.52 -29.64
C GLN A 82 25.22 2.90 -28.29
N GLN A 83 24.45 1.94 -27.79
CA GLN A 83 25.04 0.96 -26.88
C GLN A 83 26.18 0.37 -27.69
N LYS A 84 27.43 0.76 -27.40
CA LYS A 84 28.60 0.01 -27.85
C LYS A 84 28.28 -1.40 -27.40
N ARG A 85 27.90 -2.27 -28.35
CA ARG A 85 27.57 -3.65 -28.07
C ARG A 85 28.74 -4.15 -27.24
N PRO A 86 28.51 -4.64 -26.01
CA PRO A 86 29.59 -5.16 -25.21
C PRO A 86 30.34 -6.11 -26.13
N HIS A 87 31.59 -5.76 -26.46
CA HIS A 87 32.39 -6.60 -27.33
C HIS A 87 32.34 -7.98 -26.69
N SER A 88 32.00 -8.97 -27.49
CA SER A 88 31.84 -10.38 -27.13
C SER A 88 33.18 -11.00 -26.73
N ASN A 89 34.01 -10.27 -25.98
CA ASN A 89 35.09 -10.81 -25.21
C ASN A 89 34.46 -11.84 -24.29
N ARG A 90 34.82 -13.11 -24.53
CA ARG A 90 34.34 -14.27 -23.78
C ARG A 90 34.39 -13.94 -22.28
N LEU A 91 33.25 -14.10 -21.61
CA LEU A 91 33.19 -13.99 -20.16
C LEU A 91 34.13 -15.05 -19.57
N SER A 92 35.18 -14.63 -18.85
CA SER A 92 36.13 -15.59 -18.27
C SER A 92 35.50 -16.34 -17.10
N HIS A 93 35.91 -17.59 -16.89
CA HIS A 93 35.47 -18.41 -15.76
C HIS A 93 35.73 -17.72 -14.42
N GLU A 94 36.86 -17.01 -14.27
CA GLU A 94 37.21 -16.27 -13.06
C GLU A 94 36.20 -15.16 -12.75
N ARG A 95 35.80 -14.37 -13.77
CA ARG A 95 34.81 -13.30 -13.60
C ARG A 95 33.43 -13.86 -13.26
N PHE A 96 33.07 -14.99 -13.88
CA PHE A 96 31.83 -15.68 -13.57
C PHE A 96 31.83 -16.28 -12.16
N ALA A 97 32.95 -16.86 -11.71
CA ALA A 97 33.08 -17.38 -10.35
C ALA A 97 32.92 -16.27 -9.31
N ARG A 98 33.54 -15.10 -9.55
CA ARG A 98 33.32 -13.90 -8.74
C ARG A 98 31.87 -13.44 -8.75
N PHE A 99 31.24 -13.37 -9.93
CA PHE A 99 29.82 -13.05 -10.05
C PHE A 99 28.97 -14.00 -9.20
N GLN A 100 29.15 -15.32 -9.34
CA GLN A 100 28.39 -16.31 -8.57
C GLN A 100 28.63 -16.22 -7.06
N HIS A 101 29.87 -15.97 -6.65
CA HIS A 101 30.23 -15.82 -5.23
C HIS A 101 29.45 -14.69 -4.54
N HIS A 102 29.16 -13.60 -5.26
CA HIS A 102 28.30 -12.52 -4.74
C HIS A 102 26.81 -12.77 -5.01
N ALA A 103 26.47 -13.33 -6.16
CA ALA A 103 25.10 -13.62 -6.56
C ALA A 103 24.37 -14.53 -5.55
N ARG A 104 25.07 -15.51 -4.99
CA ARG A 104 24.53 -16.39 -3.95
C ARG A 104 24.15 -15.68 -2.66
N ARG A 105 24.61 -14.45 -2.41
CA ARG A 105 24.28 -13.69 -1.19
C ARG A 105 22.99 -12.90 -1.33
N ILE A 106 22.55 -12.63 -2.57
CA ILE A 106 21.39 -11.78 -2.84
C ILE A 106 20.10 -12.51 -2.45
N VAL A 107 19.35 -11.91 -1.53
CA VAL A 107 18.04 -12.38 -1.06
C VAL A 107 16.92 -11.51 -1.60
N SER A 108 17.17 -10.21 -1.78
CA SER A 108 16.19 -9.25 -2.26
C SER A 108 16.80 -8.28 -3.27
N THR A 109 16.01 -7.86 -4.26
CA THR A 109 16.40 -6.77 -5.15
C THR A 109 15.23 -5.84 -5.52
N ASN A 110 15.45 -4.53 -5.50
CA ASN A 110 14.44 -3.53 -5.87
C ASN A 110 14.35 -3.31 -7.40
N GLY A 111 14.99 -4.17 -8.20
CA GLY A 111 14.89 -4.07 -9.66
C GLY A 111 15.75 -5.07 -10.39
N LEU A 112 15.19 -6.22 -10.75
CA LEU A 112 15.89 -7.26 -11.52
C LEU A 112 16.35 -6.76 -12.89
N ASN A 113 15.48 -6.00 -13.56
CA ASN A 113 15.72 -5.51 -14.91
C ASN A 113 15.73 -3.97 -14.97
N ARG A 114 16.02 -3.30 -13.84
CA ARG A 114 16.10 -1.83 -13.77
C ARG A 114 17.16 -1.27 -14.72
N SER A 115 18.23 -2.02 -14.96
CA SER A 115 19.24 -1.65 -15.97
C SER A 115 19.08 -2.52 -17.21
N PRO A 116 19.07 -1.91 -18.42
CA PRO A 116 18.81 -2.64 -19.65
C PRO A 116 20.02 -3.51 -20.01
N VAL A 117 20.03 -4.74 -19.51
CA VAL A 117 21.01 -5.76 -19.86
C VAL A 117 20.59 -6.43 -21.16
N HIS A 118 21.53 -6.54 -22.10
CA HIS A 118 21.25 -7.21 -23.36
C HIS A 118 21.09 -8.72 -23.12
N MET A 119 20.03 -9.32 -23.69
CA MET A 119 19.66 -10.75 -23.64
C MET A 119 20.85 -11.72 -23.83
N THR A 120 21.84 -11.38 -24.65
CA THR A 120 23.03 -12.23 -24.87
C THR A 120 23.89 -12.39 -23.62
N ILE A 121 23.94 -11.39 -22.74
CA ILE A 121 24.64 -11.49 -21.45
C ILE A 121 23.93 -12.49 -20.56
N TRP A 122 22.60 -12.39 -20.42
CA TRP A 122 21.81 -13.32 -19.61
C TRP A 122 21.92 -14.75 -20.10
N ARG A 123 21.85 -14.97 -21.42
CA ARG A 123 22.07 -16.31 -22.02
C ARG A 123 23.47 -16.84 -21.75
N SER A 124 24.49 -15.99 -21.83
CA SER A 124 25.88 -16.39 -21.54
C SER A 124 26.04 -16.79 -20.06
N LEU A 125 25.49 -15.99 -19.15
CA LEU A 125 25.50 -16.28 -17.71
C LEU A 125 24.76 -17.58 -17.39
N SER A 126 23.57 -17.78 -17.97
CA SER A 126 22.76 -19.00 -17.77
C SER A 126 23.46 -20.24 -18.33
N SER A 127 24.07 -20.14 -19.51
CA SER A 127 24.87 -21.22 -20.08
C SER A 127 26.04 -21.60 -19.16
N MET A 128 26.76 -20.61 -18.60
CA MET A 128 27.83 -20.85 -17.63
C MET A 128 27.31 -21.40 -16.28
N ALA A 129 26.07 -21.08 -15.90
CA ALA A 129 25.44 -21.61 -14.68
C ALA A 129 25.01 -23.08 -14.81
N GLY A 130 24.95 -23.61 -16.04
CA GLY A 130 24.50 -24.97 -16.32
C GLY A 130 23.01 -25.17 -16.02
N GLY A 131 22.17 -24.18 -16.33
CA GLY A 131 20.72 -24.22 -16.06
C GLY A 131 20.32 -23.95 -14.61
N ARG A 132 21.28 -23.78 -13.69
CA ARG A 132 21.00 -23.37 -12.32
C ARG A 132 20.56 -21.90 -12.25
N PRO A 133 19.68 -21.52 -11.31
CA PRO A 133 19.30 -20.12 -11.09
C PRO A 133 20.54 -19.25 -10.84
N LEU A 134 20.61 -18.08 -11.48
CA LEU A 134 21.72 -17.15 -11.28
C LEU A 134 21.74 -16.53 -9.88
N LEU A 135 20.57 -16.39 -9.25
CA LEU A 135 20.39 -15.82 -7.92
C LEU A 135 19.76 -16.88 -6.99
N PRO A 136 20.52 -17.89 -6.55
CA PRO A 136 19.96 -19.09 -5.91
C PRO A 136 19.27 -18.85 -4.55
N ARG A 137 19.56 -17.72 -3.88
CA ARG A 137 18.93 -17.33 -2.61
C ARG A 137 17.89 -16.21 -2.76
N LEU A 138 17.58 -15.78 -3.98
CA LEU A 138 16.62 -14.71 -4.22
C LEU A 138 15.23 -15.14 -3.73
N ARG A 139 14.66 -14.35 -2.83
CA ARG A 139 13.32 -14.57 -2.26
C ARG A 139 12.35 -13.47 -2.63
N ARG A 140 12.84 -12.24 -2.81
CA ARG A 140 12.01 -11.08 -3.14
C ARG A 140 12.60 -10.29 -4.30
N ALA A 141 11.77 -9.86 -5.24
CA ALA A 141 12.23 -8.98 -6.29
C ALA A 141 11.15 -8.05 -6.82
N ILE A 142 11.59 -6.85 -7.21
CA ILE A 142 10.82 -5.97 -8.08
C ILE A 142 11.25 -6.22 -9.54
N TRP A 143 10.25 -6.35 -10.41
CA TRP A 143 10.41 -6.54 -11.84
C TRP A 143 9.61 -5.49 -12.61
N TYR A 144 10.27 -4.81 -13.54
CA TYR A 144 9.65 -3.75 -14.32
C TYR A 144 9.18 -4.26 -15.67
N LEU A 145 7.92 -4.05 -16.03
CA LEU A 145 7.39 -4.44 -17.35
C LEU A 145 8.00 -3.61 -18.47
N ARG A 146 9.11 -4.08 -19.07
CA ARG A 146 9.79 -3.40 -20.20
C ARG A 146 9.51 -4.05 -21.54
N SER A 147 9.26 -5.35 -21.60
CA SER A 147 8.99 -6.11 -22.82
C SER A 147 7.92 -7.16 -22.57
N VAL A 148 7.14 -7.49 -23.60
CA VAL A 148 6.09 -8.53 -23.57
C VAL A 148 6.70 -9.92 -23.38
N PHE A 149 7.99 -10.08 -23.69
CA PHE A 149 8.74 -11.32 -23.52
C PHE A 149 10.07 -11.03 -22.83
N GLU A 150 10.13 -11.29 -21.52
CA GLU A 150 11.38 -11.39 -20.76
C GLU A 150 11.52 -12.79 -20.18
N ALA A 151 11.80 -13.77 -21.06
CA ALA A 151 12.19 -15.12 -20.62
C ALA A 151 13.45 -15.08 -19.72
N ASP A 152 14.20 -13.98 -19.75
CA ASP A 152 15.36 -13.71 -18.90
C ASP A 152 15.04 -13.81 -17.41
N LEU A 153 13.81 -13.49 -17.00
CA LEU A 153 13.39 -13.58 -15.61
C LEU A 153 13.53 -15.02 -15.07
N LEU A 154 13.22 -16.02 -15.90
CA LEU A 154 13.29 -17.44 -15.53
C LEU A 154 14.72 -17.90 -15.24
N LEU A 155 15.72 -17.20 -15.78
CA LEU A 155 17.14 -17.50 -15.52
C LEU A 155 17.60 -16.99 -14.15
N LEU A 156 16.85 -16.05 -13.57
CA LEU A 156 17.19 -15.40 -12.31
C LEU A 156 16.46 -16.01 -11.12
N ILE A 157 15.24 -16.48 -11.34
CA ILE A 157 14.32 -16.92 -10.28
C ILE A 157 14.65 -18.34 -9.82
N PRO A 158 14.98 -18.56 -8.53
CA PRO A 158 15.04 -19.90 -7.96
C PRO A 158 13.63 -20.44 -7.64
N PRO A 159 13.46 -21.77 -7.51
CA PRO A 159 12.18 -22.36 -7.09
C PRO A 159 11.67 -21.85 -5.75
N ALA A 160 12.58 -21.53 -4.82
CA ALA A 160 12.30 -20.98 -3.49
C ALA A 160 11.99 -19.47 -3.48
N PHE A 161 11.65 -18.89 -4.64
CA PHE A 161 11.32 -17.47 -4.77
C PHE A 161 9.92 -17.20 -4.20
N CYS A 162 9.82 -16.26 -3.26
CA CYS A 162 8.64 -16.11 -2.40
C CYS A 162 7.76 -14.90 -2.72
N PHE A 163 8.34 -13.79 -3.19
CA PHE A 163 7.61 -12.55 -3.42
C PHE A 163 8.03 -11.85 -4.70
N LEU A 164 7.07 -11.51 -5.55
CA LEU A 164 7.28 -10.76 -6.79
C LEU A 164 6.47 -9.47 -6.77
N ASP A 165 7.14 -8.33 -6.98
CA ASP A 165 6.49 -7.05 -7.26
C ASP A 165 6.66 -6.73 -8.75
N VAL A 166 5.55 -6.64 -9.48
CA VAL A 166 5.53 -6.35 -10.90
C VAL A 166 5.11 -4.90 -11.08
N GLU A 167 6.06 -4.04 -11.39
CA GLU A 167 5.80 -2.61 -11.58
C GLU A 167 5.77 -2.24 -13.07
N HIS A 168 4.86 -1.34 -13.42
CA HIS A 168 4.89 -0.70 -14.72
C HIS A 168 6.17 0.15 -14.86
N TRP A 169 6.74 0.17 -16.06
CA TRP A 169 7.98 0.91 -16.31
C TRP A 169 7.87 2.42 -15.98
N ASP A 170 6.67 3.00 -16.03
CA ASP A 170 6.41 4.40 -15.63
C ASP A 170 6.88 4.69 -14.19
N ALA A 171 6.81 3.70 -13.29
CA ALA A 171 7.25 3.84 -11.91
C ALA A 171 8.76 4.15 -11.81
N VAL A 172 9.58 3.63 -12.74
CA VAL A 172 11.03 3.91 -12.80
C VAL A 172 11.31 5.36 -13.14
N TYR A 173 10.47 5.96 -13.98
CA TYR A 173 10.69 7.26 -14.58
C TYR A 173 9.79 8.33 -13.96
N GLY A 174 9.55 8.19 -12.65
CA GLY A 174 8.68 9.07 -11.86
C GLY A 174 8.89 10.58 -12.08
N PRO A 175 8.02 11.40 -11.48
CA PRO A 175 7.75 12.80 -11.86
C PRO A 175 8.95 13.74 -11.89
N GLY A 176 10.10 13.36 -11.32
CA GLY A 176 11.34 14.12 -11.40
C GLY A 176 12.00 14.15 -12.79
N TYR A 177 11.58 13.33 -13.74
CA TYR A 177 12.05 13.42 -15.13
C TYR A 177 11.08 14.23 -15.98
N GLU A 178 11.45 15.48 -16.27
CA GLU A 178 10.76 16.31 -17.26
C GLU A 178 10.99 15.76 -18.67
N TYR A 179 10.16 14.81 -19.07
CA TYR A 179 10.10 14.41 -20.46
C TYR A 179 9.39 15.46 -21.28
N THR A 180 9.96 15.80 -22.43
CA THR A 180 9.20 16.47 -23.48
C THR A 180 7.96 15.64 -23.81
N GLU A 181 6.81 16.28 -24.02
CA GLU A 181 5.55 15.59 -24.35
C GLU A 181 5.70 14.66 -25.57
N ARG A 182 6.57 15.01 -26.52
CA ARG A 182 6.92 14.16 -27.66
C ARG A 182 7.57 12.83 -27.23
N THR A 183 8.47 12.87 -26.25
CA THR A 183 9.13 11.66 -25.71
C THR A 183 8.16 10.82 -24.93
N LYS A 184 7.30 11.43 -24.09
CA LYS A 184 6.21 10.74 -23.40
C LYS A 184 5.29 10.04 -24.39
N ARG A 185 4.84 10.72 -25.45
CA ARG A 185 3.99 10.12 -26.49
C ARG A 185 4.67 8.97 -27.22
N LYS A 186 5.95 9.11 -27.58
CA LYS A 186 6.72 8.04 -28.24
C LYS A 186 6.91 6.82 -27.33
N LEU A 187 7.23 7.03 -26.05
CA LEU A 187 7.33 5.94 -25.07
C LEU A 187 5.96 5.30 -24.86
N LYS A 188 4.93 6.10 -24.53
CA LYS A 188 3.56 5.63 -24.32
C LYS A 188 3.08 4.80 -25.51
N TRP A 189 3.29 5.24 -26.74
CA TRP A 189 2.90 4.46 -27.93
C TRP A 189 3.66 3.14 -28.06
N ARG A 190 4.99 3.14 -27.87
CA ARG A 190 5.79 1.90 -27.88
C ARG A 190 5.44 0.93 -26.77
N LEU A 191 4.85 1.45 -25.69
CA LEU A 191 4.65 0.73 -24.44
C LEU A 191 3.18 0.33 -24.23
N ARG A 192 2.23 0.83 -25.03
CA ARG A 192 0.81 0.38 -25.01
C ARG A 192 0.62 -1.13 -25.13
N SER A 193 1.48 -1.82 -25.89
CA SER A 193 1.44 -3.29 -25.99
C SER A 193 1.98 -4.00 -24.74
N ARG A 194 2.47 -3.25 -23.75
CA ARG A 194 3.16 -3.71 -22.52
C ARG A 194 2.46 -3.21 -21.25
N ASP A 195 1.24 -2.69 -21.37
CA ASP A 195 0.45 -2.13 -20.26
C ASP A 195 -0.14 -3.21 -19.32
N HIS A 196 0.07 -4.51 -19.58
CA HIS A 196 -0.50 -5.61 -18.81
C HIS A 196 0.45 -6.79 -18.62
N VAL A 197 0.25 -7.53 -17.52
CA VAL A 197 0.78 -8.89 -17.35
C VAL A 197 -0.07 -9.84 -18.18
N SER A 198 0.55 -10.56 -19.12
CA SER A 198 -0.13 -11.56 -19.94
C SER A 198 -0.22 -12.91 -19.24
N ASP A 199 -1.19 -13.73 -19.63
CA ASP A 199 -1.33 -15.11 -19.14
C ASP A 199 -0.04 -15.90 -19.33
N LEU A 200 0.56 -15.85 -20.53
CA LEU A 200 1.80 -16.55 -20.82
C LEU A 200 2.94 -16.16 -19.86
N MET A 201 2.98 -14.89 -19.45
CA MET A 201 3.97 -14.46 -18.48
C MET A 201 3.68 -15.05 -17.09
N ALA A 202 2.43 -14.95 -16.63
CA ALA A 202 2.04 -15.51 -15.35
C ALA A 202 2.29 -17.04 -15.30
N VAL A 203 2.08 -17.76 -16.40
CA VAL A 203 2.36 -19.20 -16.52
C VAL A 203 3.84 -19.46 -16.31
N LYS A 204 4.69 -18.71 -17.01
CA LYS A 204 6.14 -18.85 -16.88
C LYS A 204 6.64 -18.54 -15.46
N ILE A 205 6.05 -17.55 -14.79
CA ILE A 205 6.37 -17.26 -13.39
C ILE A 205 5.92 -18.44 -12.50
N ALA A 206 4.72 -18.99 -12.72
CA ALA A 206 4.22 -20.14 -11.96
C ALA A 206 5.09 -21.39 -12.13
N GLU A 207 5.60 -21.63 -13.33
CA GLU A 207 6.52 -22.73 -13.62
C GLU A 207 7.89 -22.53 -12.94
N ALA A 208 8.43 -21.31 -12.94
CA ALA A 208 9.76 -21.03 -12.37
C ALA A 208 9.75 -20.87 -10.84
N ALA A 209 8.65 -20.39 -10.27
CA ALA A 209 8.48 -20.14 -8.84
C ALA A 209 7.17 -20.76 -8.32
N PRO A 210 7.10 -22.11 -8.21
CA PRO A 210 5.91 -22.78 -7.68
C PRO A 210 5.63 -22.42 -6.21
N ASP A 211 6.63 -21.99 -5.46
CA ASP A 211 6.54 -21.60 -4.04
C ASP A 211 6.26 -20.10 -3.83
N LEU A 212 5.86 -19.39 -4.89
CA LEU A 212 5.55 -17.96 -4.79
C LEU A 212 4.35 -17.73 -3.87
N ALA A 213 4.61 -17.05 -2.75
CA ALA A 213 3.66 -16.82 -1.68
C ALA A 213 2.98 -15.45 -1.77
N GLY A 214 3.63 -14.46 -2.40
CA GLY A 214 3.11 -13.12 -2.57
C GLY A 214 3.38 -12.54 -3.95
N ILE A 215 2.36 -11.90 -4.53
CA ILE A 215 2.47 -11.20 -5.81
C ILE A 215 1.85 -9.82 -5.66
N ARG A 216 2.60 -8.78 -6.03
CA ARG A 216 2.08 -7.45 -6.27
C ARG A 216 2.16 -7.13 -7.76
N ILE A 217 1.11 -6.54 -8.31
CA ILE A 217 1.01 -6.13 -9.71
C ILE A 217 0.56 -4.69 -9.75
N CYS A 218 1.43 -3.79 -10.18
CA CYS A 218 1.17 -2.37 -10.39
C CYS A 218 1.22 -2.06 -11.89
N THR A 219 0.11 -2.23 -12.60
CA THR A 219 0.04 -2.08 -14.06
C THR A 219 -1.18 -1.29 -14.50
N PRO A 220 -1.13 -0.58 -15.65
CA PRO A 220 -2.31 0.14 -16.13
C PRO A 220 -3.51 -0.78 -16.43
N ARG A 221 -3.26 -2.03 -16.85
CA ARG A 221 -4.26 -3.05 -17.15
C ARG A 221 -3.87 -4.39 -16.53
N PHE A 222 -4.85 -5.24 -16.25
CA PHE A 222 -4.63 -6.55 -15.64
C PHE A 222 -5.56 -7.61 -16.25
N ASN A 223 -4.96 -8.69 -16.78
CA ASN A 223 -5.68 -9.76 -17.50
C ASN A 223 -5.30 -11.18 -17.03
N ALA A 224 -4.38 -11.33 -16.07
CA ALA A 224 -3.79 -12.64 -15.73
C ALA A 224 -4.48 -13.38 -14.58
N LEU A 225 -5.73 -13.01 -14.23
CA LEU A 225 -6.40 -13.47 -13.01
C LEU A 225 -6.48 -14.99 -12.91
N THR A 226 -6.89 -15.66 -13.99
CA THR A 226 -7.03 -17.13 -14.02
C THR A 226 -5.69 -17.81 -13.77
N VAL A 227 -4.61 -17.32 -14.39
CA VAL A 227 -3.29 -17.94 -14.24
C VAL A 227 -2.71 -17.70 -12.85
N LEU A 228 -2.97 -16.54 -12.23
CA LEU A 228 -2.57 -16.29 -10.85
C LEU A 228 -3.21 -17.26 -9.85
N SER A 229 -4.36 -17.85 -10.18
CA SER A 229 -4.98 -18.86 -9.31
C SER A 229 -4.24 -20.20 -9.30
N TRP A 230 -3.33 -20.43 -10.26
CA TRP A 230 -2.57 -21.68 -10.36
C TRP A 230 -1.43 -21.77 -9.34
N PHE A 231 -1.07 -20.65 -8.73
CA PHE A 231 -0.04 -20.61 -7.69
C PHE A 231 -0.58 -21.26 -6.41
N ARG A 232 -0.13 -22.48 -6.16
CA ARG A 232 -0.60 -23.30 -5.04
C ARG A 232 -0.34 -22.68 -3.67
N ASN A 233 0.70 -21.85 -3.55
CA ASN A 233 1.13 -21.25 -2.29
C ASN A 233 0.80 -19.74 -2.21
N LEU A 234 0.07 -19.18 -3.18
CA LEU A 234 -0.22 -17.75 -3.21
C LEU A 234 -1.15 -17.35 -2.05
N SER A 235 -0.58 -16.66 -1.08
CA SER A 235 -1.23 -16.23 0.15
C SER A 235 -1.49 -14.72 0.19
N GLU A 236 -0.73 -13.95 -0.59
CA GLU A 236 -0.85 -12.50 -0.69
C GLU A 236 -0.94 -12.06 -2.16
N LEU A 237 -1.98 -11.28 -2.48
CA LEU A 237 -2.17 -10.72 -3.82
C LEU A 237 -2.51 -9.25 -3.69
N SER A 238 -1.71 -8.40 -4.34
CA SER A 238 -1.93 -6.95 -4.40
C SER A 238 -2.02 -6.53 -5.87
N ILE A 239 -3.15 -5.96 -6.29
CA ILE A 239 -3.41 -5.52 -7.67
C ILE A 239 -3.67 -4.02 -7.65
N LYS A 240 -2.78 -3.24 -8.26
CA LYS A 240 -2.91 -1.80 -8.46
C LYS A 240 -3.09 -1.55 -9.96
N CYS A 241 -4.33 -1.34 -10.37
CA CYS A 241 -4.74 -1.08 -11.75
C CYS A 241 -5.29 0.35 -11.90
N THR A 242 -4.74 1.13 -12.83
CA THR A 242 -5.20 2.53 -13.05
C THR A 242 -6.30 2.64 -14.10
N ARG A 243 -6.50 1.60 -14.92
CA ARG A 243 -7.57 1.54 -15.92
C ARG A 243 -8.46 0.32 -15.69
N GLU A 244 -9.45 0.15 -16.56
CA GLU A 244 -10.34 -1.00 -16.50
C GLU A 244 -9.57 -2.32 -16.67
N CYS A 245 -9.88 -3.28 -15.80
CA CYS A 245 -9.39 -4.66 -15.87
C CYS A 245 -10.26 -5.46 -16.84
N VAL A 246 -9.63 -6.22 -17.73
CA VAL A 246 -10.34 -7.18 -18.57
C VAL A 246 -10.30 -8.53 -17.86
N LEU A 247 -11.44 -8.92 -17.29
CA LEU A 247 -11.58 -10.21 -16.63
C LEU A 247 -11.98 -11.29 -17.65
N PRO A 248 -11.62 -12.55 -17.42
CA PRO A 248 -12.01 -13.65 -18.30
C PRO A 248 -13.54 -13.78 -18.35
N ASP A 249 -14.08 -13.92 -19.56
CA ASP A 249 -15.49 -14.15 -19.79
C ASP A 249 -15.99 -15.46 -19.14
N GLY A 250 -17.29 -15.55 -18.91
CA GLY A 250 -17.99 -16.74 -18.40
C GLY A 250 -18.44 -16.63 -16.94
N ASP A 251 -19.20 -17.62 -16.48
CA ASP A 251 -19.85 -17.59 -15.16
C ASP A 251 -19.02 -18.21 -14.04
N CYS A 252 -17.93 -18.90 -14.39
CA CYS A 252 -17.08 -19.57 -13.40
C CYS A 252 -16.29 -18.55 -12.58
N LYS A 253 -16.31 -18.71 -11.25
CA LYS A 253 -15.44 -17.99 -10.33
C LYS A 253 -14.01 -18.52 -10.39
N VAL A 254 -13.03 -17.64 -10.23
CA VAL A 254 -11.61 -17.97 -10.15
C VAL A 254 -11.26 -18.30 -8.70
N LEU A 255 -10.92 -19.55 -8.42
CA LEU A 255 -10.66 -20.06 -7.06
C LEU A 255 -9.22 -19.82 -6.61
N PHE A 256 -9.02 -19.04 -5.55
CA PHE A 256 -7.75 -18.86 -4.86
C PHE A 256 -7.74 -19.61 -3.53
N SER A 257 -7.29 -20.87 -3.56
CA SER A 257 -7.42 -21.80 -2.42
C SER A 257 -6.61 -21.43 -1.17
N GLN A 258 -5.49 -20.71 -1.31
CA GLN A 258 -4.61 -20.33 -0.18
C GLN A 258 -4.58 -18.83 0.10
N LEU A 259 -5.29 -18.00 -0.66
CA LEU A 259 -5.19 -16.55 -0.53
C LEU A 259 -5.76 -16.08 0.80
N ARG A 260 -4.93 -15.38 1.59
CA ARG A 260 -5.27 -14.84 2.92
C ARG A 260 -5.37 -13.33 2.93
N SER A 261 -4.61 -12.67 2.06
CA SER A 261 -4.57 -11.22 1.93
C SER A 261 -4.80 -10.80 0.48
N LEU A 262 -5.80 -9.97 0.26
CA LEU A 262 -6.13 -9.38 -1.04
C LEU A 262 -6.13 -7.86 -0.90
N GLU A 263 -5.32 -7.19 -1.70
CA GLU A 263 -5.31 -5.74 -1.84
C GLU A 263 -5.63 -5.37 -3.29
N VAL A 264 -6.62 -4.51 -3.50
CA VAL A 264 -7.06 -4.11 -4.83
C VAL A 264 -7.25 -2.61 -4.87
N TYR A 265 -6.54 -1.98 -5.80
CA TYR A 265 -6.74 -0.61 -6.20
C TYR A 265 -7.12 -0.60 -7.68
N ALA A 266 -8.33 -0.17 -7.99
CA ALA A 266 -8.87 -0.20 -9.35
C ALA A 266 -10.03 0.81 -9.51
N PRO A 267 -10.41 1.16 -10.76
CA PRO A 267 -11.74 1.73 -11.02
C PRO A 267 -12.83 0.83 -10.43
N VAL A 268 -13.90 1.44 -9.90
CA VAL A 268 -14.91 0.69 -9.13
C VAL A 268 -15.60 -0.41 -9.94
N ASP A 269 -15.82 -0.24 -11.26
CA ASP A 269 -16.36 -1.32 -12.11
C ASP A 269 -15.44 -2.54 -12.13
N SER A 270 -14.13 -2.30 -12.27
CA SER A 270 -13.15 -3.37 -12.27
C SER A 270 -13.00 -4.01 -10.90
N LEU A 271 -13.13 -3.22 -9.83
CA LEU A 271 -13.16 -3.72 -8.46
C LEU A 271 -14.38 -4.62 -8.26
N ASN A 272 -15.59 -4.16 -8.61
CA ASN A 272 -16.83 -4.94 -8.52
C ASN A 272 -16.75 -6.23 -9.32
N ALA A 273 -16.32 -6.13 -10.57
CA ALA A 273 -16.15 -7.29 -11.44
C ALA A 273 -15.13 -8.27 -10.85
N LEU A 274 -14.01 -7.79 -10.31
CA LEU A 274 -12.98 -8.65 -9.74
C LEU A 274 -13.47 -9.36 -8.48
N LEU A 275 -14.09 -8.63 -7.55
CA LEU A 275 -14.61 -9.20 -6.31
C LEU A 275 -15.76 -10.20 -6.57
N ALA A 276 -16.58 -9.97 -7.59
CA ALA A 276 -17.62 -10.91 -8.00
C ALA A 276 -17.05 -12.19 -8.65
N LYS A 277 -15.90 -12.06 -9.33
CA LYS A 277 -15.27 -13.12 -10.12
C LYS A 277 -14.34 -14.02 -9.31
N VAL A 278 -13.84 -13.59 -8.16
CA VAL A 278 -12.93 -14.40 -7.34
C VAL A 278 -13.66 -15.17 -6.23
N ASP A 279 -13.14 -16.35 -5.91
CA ASP A 279 -13.53 -17.13 -4.73
C ASP A 279 -12.29 -17.38 -3.87
N CYS A 280 -12.31 -16.91 -2.62
CA CYS A 280 -11.17 -16.90 -1.73
C CYS A 280 -11.57 -17.44 -0.34
N PRO A 281 -11.74 -18.76 -0.17
CA PRO A 281 -12.32 -19.34 1.05
C PRO A 281 -11.49 -19.11 2.33
N LYS A 282 -10.19 -18.81 2.18
CA LYS A 282 -9.26 -18.53 3.29
C LYS A 282 -8.95 -17.05 3.48
N LEU A 283 -9.67 -16.16 2.79
CA LEU A 283 -9.39 -14.73 2.85
C LEU A 283 -9.68 -14.19 4.25
N ARG A 284 -8.69 -13.53 4.86
CA ARG A 284 -8.78 -12.90 6.18
C ARG A 284 -8.60 -11.39 6.12
N HIS A 285 -7.83 -10.91 5.15
CA HIS A 285 -7.51 -9.50 5.00
C HIS A 285 -7.94 -9.05 3.60
N CYS A 286 -8.77 -8.00 3.55
CA CYS A 286 -9.17 -7.36 2.30
C CYS A 286 -8.88 -5.86 2.40
N SER A 287 -8.15 -5.33 1.43
CA SER A 287 -7.86 -3.90 1.30
C SER A 287 -8.38 -3.45 -0.06
N VAL A 288 -9.32 -2.51 -0.08
CA VAL A 288 -9.89 -1.97 -1.31
C VAL A 288 -9.66 -0.47 -1.38
N ARG A 289 -9.21 0.00 -2.53
CA ARG A 289 -8.96 1.41 -2.79
C ARG A 289 -9.57 1.78 -4.15
N PRO A 290 -10.83 2.21 -4.19
CA PRO A 290 -11.46 2.62 -5.45
C PRO A 290 -10.77 3.85 -6.02
N HIS A 291 -10.89 4.04 -7.34
CA HIS A 291 -10.50 5.29 -7.98
C HIS A 291 -11.32 6.48 -7.44
N PRO A 292 -10.76 7.70 -7.30
CA PRO A 292 -11.41 8.87 -6.69
C PRO A 292 -12.68 9.38 -7.38
N THR A 293 -13.02 8.81 -8.54
CA THR A 293 -14.21 9.18 -9.34
C THR A 293 -15.40 8.27 -9.04
N CYS A 294 -15.33 7.47 -7.97
CA CYS A 294 -16.36 6.51 -7.60
C CYS A 294 -17.43 7.17 -6.74
N GLY A 295 -18.68 7.15 -7.20
CA GLY A 295 -19.81 7.57 -6.40
C GLY A 295 -20.14 6.62 -5.25
N ALA A 296 -20.95 7.12 -4.30
CA ALA A 296 -21.34 6.42 -3.08
C ALA A 296 -22.14 5.13 -3.34
N ASP A 297 -23.07 5.16 -4.30
CA ASP A 297 -23.91 4.04 -4.73
C ASP A 297 -23.08 2.86 -5.27
N ARG A 298 -22.11 3.16 -6.15
CA ARG A 298 -21.24 2.16 -6.75
C ARG A 298 -20.25 1.57 -5.74
N LEU A 299 -19.82 2.38 -4.78
CA LEU A 299 -18.97 1.90 -3.69
C LEU A 299 -19.77 1.06 -2.70
N GLN A 300 -21.04 1.39 -2.44
CA GLN A 300 -21.92 0.52 -1.68
C GLN A 300 -22.06 -0.84 -2.35
N GLU A 301 -22.34 -0.86 -3.67
CA GLU A 301 -22.42 -2.11 -4.44
C GLU A 301 -21.14 -2.93 -4.31
N CYS A 302 -19.97 -2.27 -4.38
CA CYS A 302 -18.68 -2.91 -4.15
C CYS A 302 -18.60 -3.62 -2.79
N PHE A 303 -19.07 -2.97 -1.72
CA PHE A 303 -19.07 -3.57 -0.39
C PHE A 303 -20.09 -4.69 -0.27
N ASP A 304 -21.26 -4.56 -0.89
CA ASP A 304 -22.27 -5.62 -0.91
C ASP A 304 -21.73 -6.86 -1.64
N ILE A 305 -20.97 -6.68 -2.72
CA ILE A 305 -20.25 -7.78 -3.39
C ILE A 305 -19.18 -8.36 -2.47
N MET A 306 -18.35 -7.51 -1.85
CA MET A 306 -17.26 -7.94 -0.96
C MET A 306 -17.77 -8.77 0.22
N VAL A 307 -18.83 -8.31 0.88
CA VAL A 307 -19.43 -9.01 2.03
C VAL A 307 -20.03 -10.35 1.63
N ARG A 308 -20.73 -10.40 0.49
CA ARG A 308 -21.28 -11.65 -0.06
C ARG A 308 -20.18 -12.63 -0.47
N ALA A 309 -19.07 -12.13 -1.01
CA ALA A 309 -17.94 -12.94 -1.45
C ALA A 309 -17.08 -13.44 -0.27
N PHE A 310 -16.91 -12.63 0.78
CA PHE A 310 -15.91 -12.87 1.83
C PHE A 310 -16.52 -12.71 3.24
N GLY A 311 -17.42 -13.62 3.63
CA GLY A 311 -18.09 -13.54 4.94
C GLY A 311 -17.20 -13.69 6.18
N ASN A 312 -15.94 -14.14 6.04
CA ASN A 312 -15.03 -14.51 7.13
C ASN A 312 -13.83 -13.55 7.33
N LEU A 313 -13.96 -12.30 6.88
CA LEU A 313 -12.90 -11.30 6.99
C LEU A 313 -12.62 -10.93 8.45
N GLU A 314 -11.33 -10.85 8.78
CA GLU A 314 -10.83 -10.37 10.08
C GLU A 314 -10.31 -8.93 9.99
N SER A 315 -9.92 -8.49 8.80
CA SER A 315 -9.38 -7.16 8.56
C SER A 315 -9.94 -6.60 7.27
N VAL A 316 -10.48 -5.38 7.34
CA VAL A 316 -10.92 -4.61 6.19
C VAL A 316 -10.22 -3.26 6.19
N LYS A 317 -9.65 -2.90 5.05
CA LYS A 317 -9.11 -1.56 4.80
C LYS A 317 -9.81 -0.96 3.60
N ILE A 318 -10.37 0.23 3.76
CA ILE A 318 -11.02 0.97 2.70
C ILE A 318 -10.30 2.31 2.62
N ARG A 319 -9.63 2.57 1.50
CA ARG A 319 -8.80 3.76 1.34
C ARG A 319 -9.24 4.61 0.15
N GLY A 320 -8.91 5.89 0.21
CA GLY A 320 -8.81 6.73 -0.99
C GLY A 320 -10.13 7.17 -1.61
N TRP A 321 -11.25 7.10 -0.89
CA TRP A 321 -12.50 7.62 -1.42
C TRP A 321 -12.53 9.14 -1.36
N ARG A 322 -12.99 9.75 -2.47
CA ARG A 322 -13.21 11.18 -2.58
C ARG A 322 -14.59 11.38 -3.19
N GLN A 323 -15.44 12.12 -2.50
CA GLN A 323 -16.66 12.63 -3.10
C GLN A 323 -16.27 13.57 -4.24
N THR A 324 -16.87 13.38 -5.41
CA THR A 324 -16.68 14.32 -6.51
C THR A 324 -17.26 15.69 -6.15
N TYR A 325 -16.72 16.75 -6.73
CA TYR A 325 -17.23 18.11 -6.52
C TYR A 325 -18.71 18.21 -6.91
N GLU A 326 -19.10 17.54 -8.01
CA GLU A 326 -20.48 17.49 -8.48
C GLU A 326 -21.43 16.84 -7.46
N GLU A 327 -21.03 15.72 -6.84
CA GLU A 327 -21.81 15.09 -5.77
C GLU A 327 -21.93 15.98 -4.53
N HIS A 328 -20.87 16.72 -4.19
CA HIS A 328 -20.91 17.68 -3.09
C HIS A 328 -21.93 18.80 -3.35
N HIS A 329 -22.02 19.30 -4.58
CA HIS A 329 -22.97 20.35 -4.96
C HIS A 329 -24.39 19.87 -5.25
N ALA A 330 -24.58 18.60 -5.64
CA ALA A 330 -25.88 18.08 -5.98
C ALA A 330 -26.82 17.90 -4.77
N ASN A 331 -26.35 18.10 -3.53
CA ASN A 331 -27.11 17.82 -2.29
C ASN A 331 -27.67 16.39 -2.20
N ILE A 332 -27.18 15.46 -3.03
CA ILE A 332 -27.52 14.03 -2.97
C ILE A 332 -26.62 13.39 -1.92
N CYS A 333 -26.80 13.80 -0.68
CA CYS A 333 -26.05 13.28 0.45
C CYS A 333 -26.87 12.19 1.15
N VAL A 334 -26.95 11.01 0.53
CA VAL A 334 -27.28 9.81 1.30
C VAL A 334 -26.15 9.65 2.32
N PRO A 335 -26.41 9.43 3.63
CA PRO A 335 -25.38 9.25 4.64
C PRO A 335 -24.57 8.00 4.33
N PHE A 336 -23.54 8.19 3.51
CA PHE A 336 -22.76 7.12 2.92
C PHE A 336 -22.06 6.31 4.01
N THR A 337 -21.61 6.96 5.08
CA THR A 337 -21.12 6.31 6.31
C THR A 337 -22.13 5.30 6.86
N ALA A 338 -23.40 5.68 7.05
CA ALA A 338 -24.44 4.78 7.55
C ALA A 338 -24.64 3.59 6.60
N THR A 339 -24.61 3.83 5.29
CA THR A 339 -24.70 2.78 4.27
C THR A 339 -23.52 1.81 4.32
N VAL A 340 -22.28 2.32 4.33
CA VAL A 340 -21.06 1.49 4.40
C VAL A 340 -21.04 0.68 5.69
N VAL A 341 -21.33 1.33 6.82
CA VAL A 341 -21.40 0.67 8.14
C VAL A 341 -22.46 -0.41 8.15
N ARG A 342 -23.65 -0.16 7.58
CA ARG A 342 -24.72 -1.16 7.46
C ARG A 342 -24.26 -2.39 6.68
N VAL A 343 -23.56 -2.21 5.56
CA VAL A 343 -23.05 -3.33 4.76
C VAL A 343 -21.95 -4.09 5.52
N LEU A 344 -20.95 -3.38 6.03
CA LEU A 344 -19.83 -3.97 6.77
C LEU A 344 -20.25 -4.58 8.12
N SER A 345 -21.39 -4.17 8.69
CA SER A 345 -21.94 -4.76 9.94
C SER A 345 -22.26 -6.25 9.84
N GLN A 346 -22.39 -6.75 8.61
CA GLN A 346 -22.59 -8.17 8.33
C GLN A 346 -21.31 -8.99 8.61
N LEU A 347 -20.14 -8.35 8.60
CA LEU A 347 -18.84 -8.98 8.89
C LEU A 347 -18.56 -8.97 10.40
N ARG A 348 -19.24 -9.85 11.14
CA ARG A 348 -19.14 -9.91 12.62
C ARG A 348 -17.76 -10.32 13.15
N SER A 349 -16.91 -10.92 12.31
CA SER A 349 -15.56 -11.38 12.67
C SER A 349 -14.48 -10.31 12.55
N LEU A 350 -14.83 -9.06 12.19
CA LEU A 350 -13.85 -8.00 12.03
C LEU A 350 -13.13 -7.68 13.35
N LYS A 351 -11.79 -7.70 13.27
CA LYS A 351 -10.86 -7.32 14.33
C LYS A 351 -10.15 -6.02 14.00
N LEU A 352 -9.93 -5.74 12.71
CA LEU A 352 -9.28 -4.52 12.24
C LEU A 352 -10.15 -3.87 11.17
N VAL A 353 -10.49 -2.60 11.38
CA VAL A 353 -11.16 -1.77 10.40
C VAL A 353 -10.35 -0.49 10.21
N GLU A 354 -9.95 -0.22 8.96
CA GLU A 354 -9.29 1.03 8.56
C GLU A 354 -10.15 1.68 7.47
N LEU A 355 -10.64 2.88 7.73
CA LEU A 355 -11.43 3.69 6.81
C LEU A 355 -10.70 5.00 6.55
N SER A 356 -10.40 5.28 5.30
CA SER A 356 -9.72 6.51 4.89
C SER A 356 -10.47 7.16 3.74
N GLY A 357 -10.87 8.42 3.95
CA GLY A 357 -11.64 9.19 2.99
C GLY A 357 -11.35 10.69 3.10
N GLY A 358 -11.71 11.44 2.06
CA GLY A 358 -11.66 12.91 2.12
C GLY A 358 -12.73 13.49 3.06
N PRO A 359 -12.68 14.79 3.39
CA PRO A 359 -13.62 15.42 4.33
C PRO A 359 -15.10 15.17 4.04
N GLY A 360 -15.53 15.20 2.77
CA GLY A 360 -16.91 14.90 2.36
C GLY A 360 -17.41 13.51 2.76
N PHE A 361 -16.49 12.55 2.95
CA PHE A 361 -16.83 11.23 3.49
C PHE A 361 -17.34 11.31 4.92
N TRP A 362 -16.76 12.22 5.70
CA TRP A 362 -16.96 12.31 7.13
C TRP A 362 -18.04 13.34 7.52
N MET A 363 -18.33 14.32 6.65
CA MET A 363 -19.33 15.37 6.91
C MET A 363 -20.75 14.86 7.18
N LEU A 364 -21.10 13.65 6.70
CA LEU A 364 -22.47 13.11 6.79
C LEU A 364 -22.81 12.44 8.12
N GLY A 365 -21.98 12.61 9.14
CA GLY A 365 -22.18 11.98 10.43
C GLY A 365 -21.55 10.59 10.48
N LEU A 366 -20.96 10.28 11.62
CA LEU A 366 -20.42 8.98 11.96
C LEU A 366 -21.14 8.45 13.18
N SER A 367 -21.94 7.40 13.00
CA SER A 367 -22.47 6.65 14.13
C SER A 367 -21.42 5.65 14.59
N LEU A 368 -20.42 6.15 15.33
CA LEU A 368 -19.37 5.33 15.92
C LEU A 368 -19.98 4.23 16.83
N ASP A 369 -21.06 4.55 17.54
CA ASP A 369 -21.76 3.58 18.38
C ASP A 369 -22.36 2.42 17.56
N SER A 370 -22.96 2.69 16.40
CA SER A 370 -23.48 1.64 15.52
C SER A 370 -22.36 0.76 14.96
N MET A 371 -21.21 1.36 14.63
CA MET A 371 -20.02 0.63 14.17
C MET A 371 -19.50 -0.32 15.25
N LEU A 372 -19.33 0.18 16.47
CA LEU A 372 -18.79 -0.62 17.57
C LEU A 372 -19.77 -1.73 17.99
N LYS A 373 -21.08 -1.43 18.06
CA LYS A 373 -22.12 -2.45 18.28
C LYS A 373 -22.15 -3.52 17.18
N ALA A 374 -21.80 -3.15 15.94
CA ALA A 374 -21.76 -4.08 14.83
C ALA A 374 -20.59 -5.07 14.92
N TRP A 375 -19.45 -4.65 15.48
CA TRP A 375 -18.21 -5.42 15.51
C TRP A 375 -17.70 -5.65 16.95
N PRO A 376 -18.33 -6.56 17.70
CA PRO A 376 -17.96 -6.79 19.10
C PRO A 376 -16.51 -7.31 19.28
N CYS A 377 -15.93 -7.91 18.25
CA CYS A 377 -14.56 -8.45 18.26
C CYS A 377 -13.49 -7.44 17.80
N LEU A 378 -13.85 -6.17 17.60
CA LEU A 378 -12.97 -5.15 17.07
C LEU A 378 -11.82 -4.84 18.03
N ARG A 379 -10.59 -4.91 17.53
CA ARG A 379 -9.35 -4.61 18.28
C ARG A 379 -8.70 -3.31 17.83
N SER A 380 -8.88 -2.94 16.56
CA SER A 380 -8.33 -1.72 15.99
C SER A 380 -9.36 -1.08 15.07
N LEU A 381 -9.70 0.18 15.37
CA LEU A 381 -10.51 1.04 14.50
C LEU A 381 -9.69 2.26 14.12
N LYS A 382 -9.45 2.45 12.83
CA LYS A 382 -8.73 3.61 12.30
C LYS A 382 -9.58 4.34 11.29
N MET A 383 -9.76 5.62 11.50
CA MET A 383 -10.57 6.50 10.68
C MET A 383 -9.76 7.75 10.38
N THR A 384 -9.30 7.88 9.14
CA THR A 384 -8.35 8.92 8.75
C THR A 384 -8.93 9.84 7.69
N VAL A 385 -8.75 11.15 7.88
CA VAL A 385 -9.02 12.14 6.84
C VAL A 385 -7.79 12.17 5.93
N LEU A 386 -8.01 11.92 4.64
CA LEU A 386 -6.94 12.05 3.65
C LEU A 386 -6.76 13.54 3.34
N ASP A 387 -5.71 14.13 3.92
CA ASP A 387 -5.36 15.55 3.80
C ASP A 387 -4.75 15.89 2.43
N GLU A 388 -4.15 14.91 1.74
CA GLU A 388 -3.46 15.13 0.47
C GLU A 388 -3.78 14.05 -0.59
N ILE A 389 -3.76 14.51 -1.83
CA ILE A 389 -3.77 13.70 -3.04
C ILE A 389 -2.49 12.84 -3.00
N LEU A 390 -2.59 11.60 -2.52
CA LEU A 390 -1.52 10.62 -2.69
C LEU A 390 -1.12 10.66 -4.17
N GLY A 391 0.12 11.06 -4.43
CA GLY A 391 0.67 11.40 -5.75
C GLY A 391 0.67 10.25 -6.76
N ASP A 392 0.01 9.15 -6.45
CA ASP A 392 -0.16 7.94 -7.24
C ASP A 392 -0.84 8.18 -8.61
N PHE A 393 -1.66 9.21 -8.73
CA PHE A 393 -2.44 9.47 -9.94
C PHE A 393 -1.69 10.39 -10.91
N HIS A 394 -0.53 9.97 -11.41
CA HIS A 394 0.23 10.79 -12.37
C HIS A 394 -0.51 11.05 -13.70
N GLU A 395 -1.47 10.21 -14.09
CA GLU A 395 -2.31 10.45 -15.30
C GLU A 395 -3.32 11.60 -15.07
N TYR A 396 -3.65 11.91 -13.82
CA TYR A 396 -4.45 13.07 -13.47
C TYR A 396 -3.53 14.11 -12.86
N LYS A 397 -3.13 15.12 -13.64
CA LYS A 397 -2.65 16.36 -13.03
C LYS A 397 -3.74 16.77 -12.04
N PRO A 398 -3.47 16.77 -10.72
CA PRO A 398 -4.48 17.24 -9.81
C PRO A 398 -4.81 18.67 -10.25
N PRO A 399 -6.09 19.03 -10.46
CA PRO A 399 -6.45 20.42 -10.67
C PRO A 399 -5.72 21.22 -9.57
N ALA A 400 -4.96 22.24 -10.00
CA ALA A 400 -3.92 22.92 -9.22
C ALA A 400 -4.28 22.88 -7.75
N LEU A 401 -3.46 22.19 -6.93
CA LEU A 401 -3.66 21.92 -5.51
C LEU A 401 -4.63 22.97 -4.97
N VAL A 402 -5.91 22.62 -4.94
CA VAL A 402 -6.82 23.31 -4.06
C VAL A 402 -6.19 22.92 -2.74
N GLN A 403 -5.34 23.80 -2.20
CA GLN A 403 -5.05 23.81 -0.78
C GLN A 403 -6.43 23.58 -0.22
N ILE A 404 -6.62 22.43 0.41
CA ILE A 404 -7.82 22.16 1.18
C ILE A 404 -7.74 23.26 2.23
N ALA A 405 -8.23 24.43 1.86
CA ALA A 405 -7.98 25.69 2.51
C ALA A 405 -8.95 25.63 3.66
N ARG A 406 -8.58 24.94 4.75
CA ARG A 406 -9.52 24.57 5.80
C ARG A 406 -10.86 24.14 5.18
N VAL A 407 -10.90 23.04 4.39
CA VAL A 407 -12.19 22.32 4.42
C VAL A 407 -12.37 21.98 5.88
N ASP A 408 -13.35 22.65 6.48
CA ASP A 408 -13.26 23.01 7.86
C ASP A 408 -13.42 21.71 8.64
N LEU A 409 -12.37 21.24 9.31
CA LEU A 409 -12.50 20.13 10.26
C LEU A 409 -13.60 20.45 11.30
N MET A 410 -13.94 21.74 11.43
CA MET A 410 -15.12 22.32 12.08
C MET A 410 -16.46 21.78 11.58
N GLU A 411 -16.60 21.44 10.30
CA GLU A 411 -17.84 20.90 9.70
C GLU A 411 -17.96 19.39 9.84
N ILE A 412 -16.85 18.66 10.05
CA ILE A 412 -16.89 17.20 10.20
C ILE A 412 -17.46 16.84 11.58
N PRO A 413 -18.66 16.22 11.69
CA PRO A 413 -19.20 15.80 12.97
C PRO A 413 -18.33 14.72 13.62
N GLY A 414 -18.02 14.89 14.90
CA GLY A 414 -17.28 13.92 15.70
C GLY A 414 -18.16 13.17 16.70
N PRO A 415 -17.80 11.96 17.14
CA PRO A 415 -18.40 11.36 18.32
C PRO A 415 -18.22 12.24 19.55
N SER A 416 -19.25 12.27 20.40
CA SER A 416 -19.18 12.94 21.69
C SER A 416 -18.24 12.21 22.65
N LEU A 417 -17.72 12.92 23.65
CA LEU A 417 -16.98 12.32 24.76
C LEU A 417 -17.77 11.17 25.43
N GLN A 418 -19.08 11.33 25.62
CA GLN A 418 -19.94 10.28 26.19
C GLN A 418 -19.93 9.01 25.34
N THR A 419 -19.99 9.13 24.01
CA THR A 419 -19.89 8.00 23.08
C THR A 419 -18.56 7.26 23.24
N LEU A 420 -17.46 7.98 23.47
CA LEU A 420 -16.14 7.40 23.69
C LEU A 420 -16.04 6.67 25.04
N LEU A 421 -16.69 7.19 26.08
CA LEU A 421 -16.74 6.56 27.41
C LEU A 421 -17.58 5.27 27.42
N GLU A 422 -18.47 5.08 26.46
CA GLU A 422 -19.29 3.87 26.31
C GLU A 422 -18.61 2.75 25.50
N ILE A 423 -17.45 3.01 24.89
CA ILE A 423 -16.71 2.04 24.06
C ILE A 423 -16.51 0.69 24.76
N PRO A 424 -16.07 0.59 26.04
CA PRO A 424 -15.84 -0.69 26.70
C PRO A 424 -17.08 -1.58 26.75
N ARG A 425 -18.27 -0.97 26.72
CA ARG A 425 -19.55 -1.69 26.71
C ARG A 425 -19.82 -2.35 25.35
N TRP A 426 -19.38 -1.73 24.26
CA TRP A 426 -19.66 -2.22 22.90
C TRP A 426 -18.53 -3.08 22.34
N CYS A 427 -17.28 -2.70 22.59
CA CYS A 427 -16.07 -3.37 22.11
C CYS A 427 -15.04 -3.47 23.25
N PRO A 428 -15.19 -4.43 24.18
CA PRO A 428 -14.27 -4.56 25.31
C PRO A 428 -12.83 -4.91 24.90
N ASP A 429 -12.64 -5.49 23.71
CA ASP A 429 -11.33 -5.87 23.18
C ASP A 429 -10.64 -4.76 22.37
N LEU A 430 -11.22 -3.55 22.29
CA LEU A 430 -10.65 -2.45 21.51
C LEU A 430 -9.32 -1.99 22.13
N ARG A 431 -8.25 -1.99 21.33
CA ARG A 431 -6.89 -1.61 21.76
C ARG A 431 -6.38 -0.35 21.10
N GLU A 432 -6.76 -0.14 19.84
CA GLU A 432 -6.35 1.01 19.05
C GLU A 432 -7.60 1.71 18.51
N LEU A 433 -7.72 3.00 18.82
CA LEU A 433 -8.75 3.89 18.29
C LEU A 433 -8.08 5.11 17.67
N GLU A 434 -8.32 5.33 16.38
CA GLU A 434 -7.87 6.51 15.68
C GLU A 434 -9.08 7.13 14.97
N ILE A 435 -9.42 8.37 15.32
CA ILE A 435 -10.60 9.07 14.79
C ILE A 435 -10.28 10.49 14.35
N PRO A 436 -10.96 10.99 13.30
CA PRO A 436 -10.61 12.25 12.67
C PRO A 436 -10.94 13.47 13.54
N VAL A 437 -12.08 13.43 14.23
CA VAL A 437 -12.60 14.53 15.04
C VAL A 437 -13.26 13.95 16.28
N VAL A 438 -13.10 14.58 17.44
CA VAL A 438 -13.86 14.32 18.67
C VAL A 438 -14.53 15.60 19.13
N GLU A 439 -15.76 15.49 19.62
CA GLU A 439 -16.52 16.62 20.16
C GLU A 439 -16.58 16.56 21.69
N VAL A 440 -15.95 17.55 22.33
CA VAL A 440 -15.91 17.72 23.79
C VAL A 440 -16.55 19.07 24.16
N PHE A 441 -17.83 19.21 23.81
CA PHE A 441 -18.61 20.41 24.16
C PHE A 441 -19.17 20.36 25.58
N HIS A 442 -19.36 19.16 26.11
CA HIS A 442 -19.93 18.92 27.44
C HIS A 442 -18.98 18.06 28.26
N LEU A 443 -18.37 18.66 29.28
CA LEU A 443 -17.59 17.94 30.27
C LEU A 443 -18.53 17.23 31.24
N PRO A 444 -18.34 15.93 31.52
CA PRO A 444 -19.13 15.22 32.51
C PRO A 444 -18.91 15.87 33.88
N ARG A 445 -19.98 16.35 34.53
CA ARG A 445 -19.90 17.02 35.85
C ARG A 445 -19.29 16.13 36.94
N ALA A 446 -19.43 14.82 36.80
CA ALA A 446 -18.74 13.80 37.57
C ALA A 446 -18.87 12.47 36.82
N TYR A 447 -17.80 11.99 36.20
CA TYR A 447 -17.79 10.64 35.62
C TYR A 447 -17.51 9.63 36.73
N THR A 448 -18.51 8.84 37.11
CA THR A 448 -18.40 7.78 38.14
C THR A 448 -18.15 6.39 37.54
N GLY A 449 -18.02 6.30 36.21
CA GLY A 449 -17.75 5.05 35.53
C GLY A 449 -16.28 4.61 35.62
N PRO A 450 -15.97 3.35 35.30
CA PRO A 450 -14.59 2.91 35.16
C PRO A 450 -13.93 3.63 33.97
N SER A 451 -12.68 4.06 34.14
CA SER A 451 -11.87 4.59 33.04
C SER A 451 -11.77 3.57 31.91
N VAL A 452 -11.93 4.01 30.66
CA VAL A 452 -11.87 3.16 29.45
C VAL A 452 -10.47 2.54 29.30
N ASN A 453 -9.42 3.32 29.57
CA ASN A 453 -8.01 2.93 29.46
C ASN A 453 -7.66 2.27 28.11
N LEU A 454 -8.01 2.91 27.00
CA LEU A 454 -7.54 2.46 25.68
C LEU A 454 -6.01 2.56 25.64
N PRO A 455 -5.28 1.48 25.28
CA PRO A 455 -3.82 1.53 25.17
C PRO A 455 -3.33 2.56 24.16
N VAL A 456 -4.01 2.68 23.02
CA VAL A 456 -3.65 3.65 21.97
C VAL A 456 -4.90 4.38 21.52
N ALA A 457 -4.96 5.68 21.79
CA ALA A 457 -5.99 6.57 21.27
C ALA A 457 -5.33 7.73 20.51
N ARG A 458 -5.73 7.95 19.26
CA ARG A 458 -5.25 9.03 18.41
C ARG A 458 -6.42 9.88 17.93
N PHE A 459 -6.40 11.15 18.29
CA PHE A 459 -7.40 12.13 17.90
C PHE A 459 -6.76 13.17 17.00
N TRP A 460 -7.08 13.11 15.71
CA TRP A 460 -6.53 14.06 14.74
C TRP A 460 -6.97 15.49 15.05
N SER A 461 -8.20 15.67 15.54
CA SER A 461 -8.71 16.95 16.01
C SER A 461 -9.66 16.77 17.19
N VAL A 462 -9.58 17.69 18.16
CA VAL A 462 -10.52 17.79 19.28
C VAL A 462 -11.23 19.14 19.18
N LYS A 463 -12.55 19.11 18.98
CA LYS A 463 -13.42 20.27 19.06
C LYS A 463 -13.82 20.48 20.51
N LYS A 464 -13.56 21.67 21.02
CA LYS A 464 -14.04 22.10 22.34
C LYS A 464 -14.70 23.46 22.20
N ARG A 465 -15.48 23.83 23.22
CA ARG A 465 -15.95 25.20 23.34
C ARG A 465 -14.78 26.15 23.49
N GLU A 466 -14.88 27.34 22.91
CA GLU A 466 -13.88 28.40 23.09
C GLU A 466 -13.72 28.75 24.57
N SER A 467 -14.84 28.79 25.31
CA SER A 467 -14.86 29.03 26.76
C SER A 467 -14.39 27.84 27.61
N ALA A 468 -14.25 26.63 27.04
CA ALA A 468 -13.83 25.47 27.81
C ALA A 468 -12.34 25.55 28.12
N ASP A 469 -12.03 25.35 29.40
CA ASP A 469 -10.66 25.19 29.86
C ASP A 469 -10.01 23.95 29.21
N LYS A 470 -8.79 24.12 28.71
CA LYS A 470 -8.09 23.09 27.97
C LYS A 470 -7.60 21.97 28.88
N GLU A 471 -7.23 22.27 30.12
CA GLU A 471 -6.80 21.27 31.10
C GLU A 471 -7.98 20.36 31.47
N ALA A 472 -9.15 20.95 31.75
CA ALA A 472 -10.36 20.17 32.01
C ALA A 472 -10.76 19.25 30.84
N VAL A 473 -10.51 19.66 29.59
CA VAL A 473 -10.75 18.79 28.41
C VAL A 473 -9.72 17.67 28.32
N TRP A 474 -8.46 17.93 28.67
CA TRP A 474 -7.43 16.90 28.77
C TRP A 474 -7.75 15.87 29.85
N ASP A 475 -8.17 16.31 31.04
CA ASP A 475 -8.59 15.42 32.12
C ASP A 475 -9.73 14.50 31.66
N ALA A 476 -10.67 15.03 30.87
CA ALA A 476 -11.73 14.25 30.24
C ALA A 476 -11.21 13.24 29.20
N ILE A 477 -10.21 13.61 28.40
CA ILE A 477 -9.56 12.71 27.44
C ILE A 477 -8.78 11.60 28.14
N ASP A 478 -8.14 11.90 29.27
CA ASP A 478 -7.41 10.94 30.10
C ASP A 478 -8.31 9.82 30.66
N LEU A 479 -9.61 10.10 30.82
CA LEU A 479 -10.62 9.07 31.15
C LEU A 479 -10.75 8.01 30.04
N ILE A 480 -10.48 8.40 28.79
CA ILE A 480 -10.46 7.50 27.63
C ILE A 480 -9.11 6.78 27.55
N SER A 481 -8.01 7.54 27.53
CA SER A 481 -6.64 7.03 27.43
C SER A 481 -5.64 8.05 27.95
N LYS A 482 -4.76 7.61 28.85
CA LYS A 482 -3.63 8.41 29.36
C LYS A 482 -2.52 8.62 28.35
N GLU A 483 -2.49 7.80 27.30
CA GLU A 483 -1.51 7.87 26.21
C GLU A 483 -2.16 8.48 24.95
N ALA A 484 -3.27 9.23 25.11
CA ALA A 484 -3.96 9.84 23.99
C ALA A 484 -3.08 10.87 23.27
N GLU A 485 -2.97 10.75 21.96
CA GLU A 485 -2.31 11.73 21.11
C GLU A 485 -3.36 12.65 20.49
N VAL A 486 -3.31 13.95 20.81
CA VAL A 486 -4.14 14.98 20.16
C VAL A 486 -3.29 15.82 19.22
N TYR A 487 -3.55 15.72 17.92
CA TYR A 487 -2.75 16.40 16.91
C TYR A 487 -3.16 17.87 16.71
N LYS A 488 -4.45 18.19 16.86
CA LYS A 488 -4.97 19.54 16.63
C LYS A 488 -6.13 19.87 17.58
N TRP A 489 -6.15 21.12 18.04
CA TRP A 489 -7.24 21.69 18.83
C TRP A 489 -8.08 22.61 17.95
N LEU A 490 -9.40 22.52 18.08
CA LEU A 490 -10.36 23.35 17.37
C LEU A 490 -11.28 24.02 18.40
N ASP A 491 -11.14 25.33 18.54
CA ASP A 491 -12.02 26.14 19.38
C ASP A 491 -13.28 26.49 18.60
N VAL A 492 -14.43 26.03 19.11
CA VAL A 492 -15.74 26.30 18.55
C VAL A 492 -16.38 27.44 19.34
N PRO A 493 -16.80 28.54 18.68
CA PRO A 493 -17.53 29.62 19.34
C PRO A 493 -18.71 29.09 20.16
N ASP A 494 -18.91 29.67 21.33
CA ASP A 494 -19.89 29.20 22.32
C ASP A 494 -21.36 29.23 21.84
N ASP A 495 -21.63 30.05 20.83
CA ASP A 495 -22.92 30.23 20.15
C ASP A 495 -23.10 29.30 18.94
N GLU A 496 -22.02 28.68 18.44
CA GLU A 496 -22.04 27.69 17.35
C GLU A 496 -22.16 26.24 17.86
N VAL A 497 -22.14 26.03 19.18
CA VAL A 497 -22.22 24.69 19.79
C VAL A 497 -23.62 24.09 19.58
N PRO A 498 -23.73 22.91 18.92
CA PRO A 498 -25.03 22.26 18.70
C PRO A 498 -25.75 21.96 20.01
N GLY A 499 -27.06 22.25 20.08
CA GLY A 499 -27.92 21.90 21.23
C GLY A 499 -28.07 22.97 22.31
N ARG A 500 -27.46 24.15 22.15
CA ARG A 500 -28.01 25.38 22.74
C ARG A 500 -29.11 25.86 21.82
N ASP A 501 -30.36 25.54 22.13
CA ASP A 501 -31.46 26.35 21.66
C ASP A 501 -31.49 27.58 22.58
N PRO A 502 -30.98 28.77 22.16
CA PRO A 502 -30.88 29.92 23.06
C PRO A 502 -32.26 30.43 23.51
N LEU A 503 -33.34 29.89 22.94
CA LEU A 503 -34.72 30.31 23.14
C LEU A 503 -35.68 29.18 23.50
N ALA A 504 -35.23 27.97 23.85
CA ALA A 504 -36.12 26.99 24.46
C ALA A 504 -36.31 27.37 25.95
N PRO A 505 -37.42 28.02 26.35
CA PRO A 505 -37.65 28.32 27.76
C PRO A 505 -37.63 27.01 28.52
N ILE A 506 -36.83 26.97 29.59
CA ILE A 506 -36.86 25.91 30.58
C ILE A 506 -38.27 25.95 31.19
N MET A 507 -39.19 25.16 30.63
CA MET A 507 -40.48 24.90 31.25
C MET A 507 -40.19 24.04 32.48
N ILE A 508 -39.98 24.72 33.60
CA ILE A 508 -39.97 24.11 34.92
C ILE A 508 -41.41 23.67 35.19
N ASN A 509 -41.67 22.37 35.07
CA ASN A 509 -42.87 21.73 35.63
C ASN A 509 -42.50 21.06 36.95
#